data_AF-A0AAP9ZZ68-F1
#
_entry.id   AF-A0AAP9ZZ68-F1
#
_cell.length_a   1.000
_cell.length_b   1.000
_cell.length_c   1.000
_cell.angle_alpha   90.00
_cell.angle_beta   90.00
_cell.angle_gamma   90.00
#
_symmetry.space_group_name_H-M   'P 1'
#
loop_
_entity.id
_entity.type
_entity.pdbx_description
1 polymer ?
#
loop_
_entity_poly.entity_id
_entity_poly.type
_entity_poly.pdbx_seq_one_letter_code
_entity_poly.pdbx_strand_id
1 'polypeptide(L)'
;MEETVMKAENIVLSAMEKATQAGPIEVPNALIASIEAQSDPLQALSDWDARNKIFESIRSQFTFVDFVRTSGKPPSAEDFEQLTGLLRWVLQECSSWNSDVDPRRIRLVALLVVGQFTMVDTNFWAAAPDNFKPNDDLLAALERGIASLTTSFTTRGLSPPIWESEAVAKFEKADTEGDWIGIAQGWRLIEDRFFPSIAIAQAAQCLDRFAPQHLVQAVSSLRQMASIMSVALSLPPNAALRLGSESTNPHVQFATTYRAVSSRANREPLGDACKEFLTRILNEVSKDTQRWAGWMRVFNCFSLQFPELQAPLGAALANADTAALQLYVDTISVHWSGQQTRFAVANCLRIFRDKAGIEKRQTLWNLAYQRWTSWEFGLSGTGESLTKIARCELDYALVGYIVECLDDADRQHMLASLIKKLQAVEDTWHPGIVDCISKWYAVLSEMQPLYLAMSIVGTKAEWIDQERIMRLPFDPDKEAYTVLKYGRPQLA
;
A
#
# COMPACT_ATOMS: atom_id res chain seq x y z
N MET A 1 10.76 2.59 44.50
CA MET A 1 9.64 1.70 44.16
C MET A 1 9.00 2.33 42.93
N GLU A 2 9.42 1.89 41.74
CA GLU A 2 8.87 2.41 40.48
C GLU A 2 7.40 2.01 40.41
N GLU A 3 6.50 2.98 40.59
CA GLU A 3 5.09 2.81 40.24
C GLU A 3 5.03 2.48 38.76
N THR A 4 4.72 1.21 38.46
CA THR A 4 4.53 0.73 37.10
C THR A 4 3.28 1.41 36.58
N VAL A 5 3.46 2.46 35.78
CA VAL A 5 2.37 3.15 35.08
C VAL A 5 1.69 2.12 34.18
N MET A 6 0.53 1.60 34.59
CA MET A 6 -0.31 0.80 33.70
C MET A 6 -0.72 1.70 32.53
N LYS A 7 -0.33 1.33 31.31
CA LYS A 7 -0.85 1.95 30.10
C LYS A 7 -2.38 1.78 30.08
N ALA A 8 -3.11 2.78 29.57
CA ALA A 8 -4.57 2.77 29.50
C ALA A 8 -5.15 1.54 28.78
N GLU A 9 -4.44 0.97 27.81
CA GLU A 9 -4.79 -0.30 27.15
C GLU A 9 -4.90 -1.48 28.13
N ASN A 10 -4.02 -1.55 29.15
CA ASN A 10 -4.03 -2.62 30.14
C ASN A 10 -5.30 -2.57 31.00
N ILE A 11 -5.93 -1.41 31.13
CA ILE A 11 -7.13 -1.21 31.96
C ILE A 11 -8.37 -1.75 31.24
N VAL A 12 -8.54 -1.44 29.94
CA VAL A 12 -9.65 -1.98 29.14
C VAL A 12 -9.53 -3.49 28.97
N LEU A 13 -8.31 -4.01 28.73
CA LEU A 13 -8.06 -5.45 28.67
C LEU A 13 -8.40 -6.14 29.99
N SER A 14 -7.94 -5.59 31.13
CA SER A 14 -8.24 -6.15 32.45
C SER A 14 -9.74 -6.10 32.79
N ALA A 15 -10.42 -5.00 32.43
CA ALA A 15 -11.86 -4.85 32.62
C ALA A 15 -12.64 -5.84 31.73
N MET A 16 -12.20 -6.06 30.49
CA MET A 16 -12.80 -7.02 29.56
C MET A 16 -12.63 -8.46 30.07
N GLU A 17 -11.45 -8.82 30.58
CA GLU A 17 -11.20 -10.12 31.20
C GLU A 17 -12.13 -10.34 32.40
N LYS A 18 -12.27 -9.34 33.28
CA LYS A 18 -13.17 -9.41 34.43
C LYS A 18 -14.65 -9.44 34.01
N ALA A 19 -15.02 -8.79 32.92
CA ALA A 19 -16.39 -8.77 32.40
C ALA A 19 -16.91 -10.16 31.99
N THR A 20 -16.01 -11.11 31.70
CA THR A 20 -16.37 -12.50 31.41
C THR A 20 -16.92 -13.26 32.62
N GLN A 21 -16.63 -12.78 33.83
CA GLN A 21 -17.09 -13.37 35.08
C GLN A 21 -18.46 -12.81 35.44
N ALA A 22 -19.26 -13.60 36.18
CA ALA A 22 -20.55 -13.15 36.69
C ALA A 22 -20.38 -11.92 37.61
N GLY A 23 -21.23 -10.91 37.42
CA GLY A 23 -21.17 -9.66 38.18
C GLY A 23 -22.23 -8.66 37.74
N PRO A 24 -22.26 -7.47 38.35
CA PRO A 24 -23.25 -6.43 38.03
C PRO A 24 -23.12 -5.96 36.57
N ILE A 25 -24.25 -5.66 35.95
CA ILE A 25 -24.31 -5.14 34.57
C ILE A 25 -24.60 -3.64 34.64
N GLU A 26 -23.79 -2.84 33.95
CA GLU A 26 -23.97 -1.39 33.88
C GLU A 26 -24.54 -1.03 32.51
N VAL A 27 -25.84 -0.72 32.47
CA VAL A 27 -26.52 -0.37 31.22
C VAL A 27 -26.28 1.12 30.91
N PRO A 28 -25.86 1.48 29.68
CA PRO A 28 -25.61 2.87 29.33
C PRO A 28 -26.92 3.61 29.01
N ASN A 29 -27.78 3.80 30.02
CA ASN A 29 -29.14 4.34 29.86
C ASN A 29 -29.17 5.73 29.22
N ALA A 30 -28.21 6.61 29.57
CA ALA A 30 -28.13 7.95 28.99
C ALA A 30 -27.83 7.90 27.48
N LEU A 31 -26.97 6.96 27.07
CA LEU A 31 -26.65 6.70 25.67
C LEU A 31 -27.87 6.16 24.91
N ILE A 32 -28.53 5.14 25.47
CA ILE A 32 -29.71 4.52 24.85
C ILE A 32 -30.81 5.58 24.63
N ALA A 33 -31.11 6.40 25.64
CA ALA A 33 -32.09 7.46 25.52
C ALA A 33 -31.71 8.53 24.47
N SER A 34 -30.42 8.88 24.37
CA SER A 34 -29.92 9.82 23.36
C SER A 34 -30.07 9.28 21.93
N ILE A 35 -29.86 7.98 21.75
CA ILE A 35 -30.05 7.28 20.46
C ILE A 35 -31.54 7.14 20.13
N GLU A 36 -32.38 6.79 21.10
CA GLU A 36 -33.84 6.67 20.93
C GLU A 36 -34.50 7.94 20.40
N ALA A 37 -33.98 9.10 20.83
CA ALA A 37 -34.44 10.41 20.40
C ALA A 37 -34.11 10.73 18.93
N GLN A 38 -33.24 9.96 18.26
CA GLN A 38 -32.91 10.16 16.85
C GLN A 38 -33.94 9.47 15.95
N SER A 39 -34.29 10.10 14.83
CA SER A 39 -35.19 9.49 13.83
C SER A 39 -34.58 8.22 13.21
N ASP A 40 -33.30 8.29 12.85
CA ASP A 40 -32.50 7.16 12.34
C ASP A 40 -31.22 7.01 13.18
N PRO A 41 -31.17 6.01 14.09
CA PRO A 41 -30.02 5.74 14.94
C PRO A 41 -28.69 5.52 14.20
N LEU A 42 -28.71 4.84 13.05
CA LEU A 42 -27.47 4.54 12.32
C LEU A 42 -26.98 5.77 11.56
N GLN A 43 -27.89 6.51 10.91
CA GLN A 43 -27.54 7.74 10.21
C GLN A 43 -27.03 8.83 11.16
N ALA A 44 -27.53 8.86 12.40
CA ALA A 44 -27.08 9.79 13.43
C ALA A 44 -25.58 9.69 13.75
N LEU A 45 -24.94 8.54 13.50
CA LEU A 45 -23.48 8.39 13.66
C LEU A 45 -22.68 9.06 12.55
N SER A 46 -23.30 9.37 11.42
CA SER A 46 -22.69 10.08 10.29
C SER A 46 -22.93 11.59 10.35
N ASP A 47 -24.00 12.04 11.02
CA ASP A 47 -24.28 13.46 11.25
C ASP A 47 -23.40 14.02 12.39
N TRP A 48 -22.78 15.19 12.18
CA TRP A 48 -21.81 15.74 13.12
C TRP A 48 -22.45 16.10 14.48
N ASP A 49 -23.61 16.74 14.47
CA ASP A 49 -24.26 17.25 15.68
C ASP A 49 -24.93 16.13 16.47
N ALA A 50 -25.66 15.24 15.78
CA ALA A 50 -26.26 14.07 16.40
C ALA A 50 -25.18 13.15 17.02
N ARG A 51 -24.09 12.89 16.29
CA ARG A 51 -22.98 12.09 16.80
C ARG A 51 -22.34 12.72 18.04
N ASN A 52 -22.12 14.03 18.06
CA ASN A 52 -21.53 14.68 19.24
C ASN A 52 -22.44 14.53 20.47
N LYS A 53 -23.76 14.71 20.32
CA LYS A 53 -24.72 14.50 21.43
C LYS A 53 -24.73 13.05 21.92
N ILE A 54 -24.66 12.08 21.02
CA ILE A 54 -24.56 10.66 21.36
C ILE A 54 -23.28 10.41 22.18
N PHE A 55 -22.13 10.90 21.73
CA PHE A 55 -20.86 10.71 22.45
C PHE A 55 -20.77 11.51 23.75
N GLU A 56 -21.38 12.68 23.86
CA GLU A 56 -21.48 13.45 25.11
C GLU A 56 -22.29 12.69 26.16
N SER A 57 -23.37 11.99 25.76
CA SER A 57 -24.19 11.21 26.69
C SER A 57 -23.40 10.09 27.37
N ILE A 58 -22.62 9.30 26.62
CA ILE A 58 -21.76 8.26 27.22
C ILE A 58 -20.60 8.86 28.02
N ARG A 59 -19.99 9.95 27.55
CA ARG A 59 -18.94 10.67 28.30
C ARG A 59 -19.43 11.17 29.65
N SER A 60 -20.66 11.68 29.70
CA SER A 60 -21.25 12.19 30.94
C SER A 60 -21.50 11.09 31.98
N GLN A 61 -21.82 9.86 31.53
CA GLN A 61 -22.04 8.72 32.41
C GLN A 61 -20.73 8.05 32.82
N PHE A 62 -19.72 8.02 31.94
CA PHE A 62 -18.43 7.36 32.15
C PHE A 62 -17.26 8.35 32.03
N THR A 63 -17.32 9.45 32.80
CA THR A 63 -16.36 10.57 32.71
C THR A 63 -14.91 10.16 32.96
N PHE A 64 -14.70 9.11 33.77
CA PHE A 64 -13.39 8.59 34.10
C PHE A 64 -12.64 7.99 32.90
N VAL A 65 -13.33 7.55 31.84
CA VAL A 65 -12.66 6.92 30.67
C VAL A 65 -11.77 7.93 29.94
N ASP A 66 -12.27 9.15 29.74
CA ASP A 66 -11.47 10.24 29.16
C ASP A 66 -10.35 10.69 30.12
N PHE A 67 -10.59 10.65 31.44
CA PHE A 67 -9.58 10.95 32.45
C PHE A 67 -8.43 9.92 32.45
N VAL A 68 -8.74 8.62 32.40
CA VAL A 68 -7.73 7.55 32.32
C VAL A 68 -6.88 7.70 31.06
N ARG A 69 -7.52 8.01 29.91
CA ARG A 69 -6.82 8.23 28.64
C ARG A 69 -5.86 9.42 28.69
N THR A 70 -6.28 10.52 29.30
CA THR A 70 -5.52 11.79 29.29
C THR A 70 -4.49 11.91 30.40
N SER A 71 -4.76 11.32 31.58
CA SER A 71 -3.90 11.44 32.75
C SER A 71 -2.90 10.28 32.92
N GLY A 72 -3.17 9.13 32.30
CA GLY A 72 -2.36 7.91 32.47
C GLY A 72 -2.42 7.30 33.86
N LYS A 73 -3.31 7.80 34.74
CA LYS A 73 -3.54 7.25 36.08
C LYS A 73 -4.57 6.13 36.03
N PRO A 74 -4.41 5.07 36.86
CA PRO A 74 -5.43 4.03 36.95
C PRO A 74 -6.76 4.61 37.45
N PRO A 75 -7.91 4.10 36.96
CA PRO A 75 -9.22 4.47 37.48
C PRO A 75 -9.33 4.12 38.95
N SER A 76 -10.27 4.76 39.66
CA SER A 76 -10.65 4.30 40.99
C SER A 76 -11.24 2.88 40.92
N ALA A 77 -11.30 2.18 42.05
CA ALA A 77 -11.91 0.85 42.08
C ALA A 77 -13.38 0.87 41.63
N GLU A 78 -14.12 1.93 41.98
CA GLU A 78 -15.52 2.12 41.57
C GLU A 78 -15.64 2.33 40.05
N ASP A 79 -14.82 3.22 39.49
CA ASP A 79 -14.76 3.46 38.05
C ASP A 79 -14.41 2.19 37.26
N PHE A 80 -13.48 1.38 37.78
CA PHE A 80 -13.10 0.11 37.18
C PHE A 80 -14.26 -0.91 37.19
N GLU A 81 -15.03 -0.99 38.29
CA GLU A 81 -16.24 -1.82 38.35
C GLU A 81 -17.32 -1.33 37.38
N GLN A 82 -17.53 -0.02 37.25
CA GLN A 82 -18.48 0.54 36.29
C GLN A 82 -18.08 0.22 34.84
N LEU A 83 -16.80 0.36 34.49
CA LEU A 83 -16.30 -0.04 33.17
C LEU A 83 -16.49 -1.54 32.93
N THR A 84 -16.17 -2.37 33.92
CA THR A 84 -16.36 -3.83 33.84
C THR A 84 -17.84 -4.18 33.65
N GLY A 85 -18.75 -3.51 34.36
CA GLY A 85 -20.20 -3.68 34.21
C GLY A 85 -20.70 -3.29 32.82
N LEU A 86 -20.15 -2.22 32.24
CA LEU A 86 -20.48 -1.77 30.88
C LEU A 86 -20.00 -2.78 29.83
N LEU A 87 -18.77 -3.29 29.97
CA LEU A 87 -18.24 -4.29 29.06
C LEU A 87 -19.02 -5.62 29.17
N ARG A 88 -19.46 -5.98 30.39
CA ARG A 88 -20.34 -7.14 30.60
C ARG A 88 -21.69 -6.96 29.90
N TRP A 89 -22.26 -5.76 29.93
CA TRP A 89 -23.45 -5.42 29.14
C TRP A 89 -23.18 -5.63 27.64
N VAL A 90 -22.07 -5.14 27.11
CA VAL A 90 -21.71 -5.33 25.68
C VAL A 90 -21.64 -6.80 25.32
N LEU A 91 -20.94 -7.63 26.10
CA LEU A 91 -20.81 -9.07 25.83
C LEU A 91 -22.18 -9.78 25.84
N GLN A 92 -23.06 -9.41 26.78
CA GLN A 92 -24.41 -9.97 26.87
C GLN A 92 -25.27 -9.58 25.66
N GLU A 93 -25.29 -8.31 25.29
CA GLU A 93 -26.05 -7.85 24.12
C GLU A 93 -25.48 -8.49 22.85
N CYS A 94 -24.16 -8.56 22.67
CA CYS A 94 -23.57 -9.25 21.52
C CYS A 94 -23.96 -10.73 21.41
N SER A 95 -24.24 -11.40 22.54
CA SER A 95 -24.64 -12.81 22.58
C SER A 95 -26.15 -13.02 22.39
N SER A 96 -26.96 -11.98 22.57
CA SER A 96 -28.43 -12.09 22.63
C SER A 96 -29.19 -11.13 21.71
N TRP A 97 -28.47 -10.24 21.01
CA TRP A 97 -29.06 -9.22 20.14
C TRP A 97 -29.86 -9.87 19.01
N ASN A 98 -31.04 -9.34 18.74
CA ASN A 98 -31.92 -9.80 17.68
C ASN A 98 -32.65 -8.59 17.07
N SER A 99 -32.74 -8.55 15.73
CA SER A 99 -33.44 -7.49 15.01
C SER A 99 -34.93 -7.38 15.32
N ASP A 100 -35.58 -8.47 15.75
CA ASP A 100 -37.00 -8.47 16.11
C ASP A 100 -37.25 -7.73 17.42
N VAL A 101 -36.29 -7.79 18.35
CA VAL A 101 -36.35 -7.12 19.66
C VAL A 101 -35.79 -5.68 19.58
N ASP A 102 -34.89 -5.42 18.63
CA ASP A 102 -34.30 -4.09 18.37
C ASP A 102 -34.54 -3.63 16.91
N PRO A 103 -35.79 -3.41 16.48
CA PRO A 103 -36.12 -3.11 15.08
C PRO A 103 -35.55 -1.76 14.61
N ARG A 104 -35.40 -0.80 15.54
CA ARG A 104 -34.77 0.51 15.29
C ARG A 104 -33.25 0.48 15.44
N ARG A 105 -32.65 -0.67 15.79
CA ARG A 105 -31.20 -0.84 15.95
C ARG A 105 -30.56 0.08 17.00
N ILE A 106 -31.34 0.47 18.01
CA ILE A 106 -30.89 1.37 19.07
C ILE A 106 -29.78 0.71 19.89
N ARG A 107 -30.00 -0.54 20.30
CA ARG A 107 -29.02 -1.30 21.08
C ARG A 107 -27.80 -1.62 20.25
N LEU A 108 -27.99 -1.98 18.98
CA LEU A 108 -26.89 -2.16 18.04
C LEU A 108 -26.00 -0.90 17.96
N VAL A 109 -26.60 0.27 17.76
CA VAL A 109 -25.86 1.55 17.70
C VAL A 109 -25.14 1.82 19.03
N ALA A 110 -25.79 1.57 20.16
CA ALA A 110 -25.16 1.72 21.47
C ALA A 110 -23.93 0.82 21.62
N LEU A 111 -23.96 -0.44 21.16
CA LEU A 111 -22.79 -1.34 21.17
C LEU A 111 -21.63 -0.77 20.36
N LEU A 112 -21.89 -0.27 19.15
CA LEU A 112 -20.85 0.30 18.28
C LEU A 112 -20.26 1.58 18.90
N VAL A 113 -21.09 2.41 19.54
CA VAL A 113 -20.63 3.62 20.25
C VAL A 113 -19.78 3.26 21.46
N VAL A 114 -20.19 2.28 22.28
CA VAL A 114 -19.40 1.82 23.43
C VAL A 114 -18.05 1.25 22.99
N GLY A 115 -18.04 0.43 21.93
CA GLY A 115 -16.79 -0.09 21.36
C GLY A 115 -15.86 1.03 20.92
N GLN A 116 -16.38 2.04 20.22
CA GLN A 116 -15.58 3.19 19.79
C GLN A 116 -15.13 4.08 20.96
N PHE A 117 -15.97 4.26 21.97
CA PHE A 117 -15.69 5.11 23.13
C PHE A 117 -14.58 4.51 24.01
N THR A 118 -14.53 3.19 24.10
CA THR A 118 -13.55 2.45 24.91
C THR A 118 -12.25 2.14 24.16
N MET A 119 -12.14 2.49 22.87
CA MET A 119 -10.87 2.43 22.14
C MET A 119 -9.90 3.49 22.67
N VAL A 120 -8.75 3.05 23.20
CA VAL A 120 -7.69 3.94 23.66
C VAL A 120 -6.55 4.04 22.64
N ASP A 121 -6.07 2.91 22.10
CA ASP A 121 -5.03 2.88 21.04
C ASP A 121 -5.15 1.67 20.07
N THR A 122 -5.98 0.68 20.40
CA THR A 122 -6.14 -0.60 19.67
C THR A 122 -7.62 -0.93 19.39
N ASN A 123 -7.86 -1.88 18.46
CA ASN A 123 -9.20 -2.39 18.10
C ASN A 123 -9.92 -2.94 19.35
N PHE A 124 -11.09 -2.39 19.68
CA PHE A 124 -11.93 -2.85 20.80
C PHE A 124 -12.17 -4.37 20.77
N TRP A 125 -12.49 -4.92 19.60
CA TRP A 125 -12.80 -6.34 19.43
C TRP A 125 -11.57 -7.24 19.60
N ALA A 126 -10.36 -6.69 19.53
CA ALA A 126 -9.14 -7.46 19.83
C ALA A 126 -8.99 -7.73 21.34
N ALA A 127 -9.61 -6.92 22.21
CA ALA A 127 -9.63 -7.14 23.65
C ALA A 127 -10.60 -8.25 24.09
N ALA A 128 -11.55 -8.61 23.23
CA ALA A 128 -12.53 -9.63 23.54
C ALA A 128 -11.89 -11.03 23.69
N PRO A 129 -12.36 -11.87 24.64
CA PRO A 129 -11.81 -13.19 24.90
C PRO A 129 -11.86 -14.12 23.68
N ASP A 130 -10.87 -15.01 23.53
CA ASP A 130 -10.82 -15.97 22.41
C ASP A 130 -12.00 -16.95 22.38
N ASN A 131 -12.59 -17.26 23.54
CA ASN A 131 -13.75 -18.15 23.66
C ASN A 131 -15.09 -17.43 23.48
N PHE A 132 -15.10 -16.10 23.37
CA PHE A 132 -16.30 -15.32 23.15
C PHE A 132 -16.66 -15.32 21.66
N LYS A 133 -17.96 -15.46 21.36
CA LYS A 133 -18.49 -15.33 20.00
C LYS A 133 -19.80 -14.53 20.04
N PRO A 134 -19.94 -13.45 19.26
CA PRO A 134 -21.24 -12.83 19.00
C PRO A 134 -22.22 -13.83 18.39
N ASN A 135 -23.52 -13.62 18.59
CA ASN A 135 -24.52 -14.47 17.98
C ASN A 135 -24.62 -14.24 16.46
N ASP A 136 -25.18 -15.23 15.76
CA ASP A 136 -25.21 -15.20 14.29
C ASP A 136 -26.14 -14.09 13.74
N ASP A 137 -27.19 -13.71 14.49
CA ASP A 137 -28.09 -12.61 14.11
C ASP A 137 -27.37 -11.25 14.07
N LEU A 138 -26.54 -10.96 15.07
CA LEU A 138 -25.71 -9.76 15.10
C LEU A 138 -24.71 -9.76 13.95
N LEU A 139 -23.98 -10.86 13.75
CA LEU A 139 -23.00 -10.99 12.67
C LEU A 139 -23.66 -10.77 11.30
N ALA A 140 -24.84 -11.35 11.07
CA ALA A 140 -25.62 -11.16 9.84
C ALA A 140 -26.15 -9.73 9.70
N ALA A 141 -26.46 -9.01 10.79
CA ALA A 141 -26.85 -7.61 10.74
C ALA A 141 -25.67 -6.69 10.38
N LEU A 142 -24.49 -6.95 10.93
CA LEU A 142 -23.25 -6.22 10.59
C LEU A 142 -22.84 -6.47 9.14
N GLU A 143 -22.90 -7.73 8.69
CA GLU A 143 -22.64 -8.10 7.29
C GLU A 143 -23.55 -7.34 6.34
N ARG A 144 -24.87 -7.35 6.59
CA ARG A 144 -25.85 -6.60 5.79
C ARG A 144 -25.56 -5.10 5.80
N GLY A 145 -25.18 -4.55 6.95
CA GLY A 145 -24.84 -3.14 7.08
C GLY A 145 -23.66 -2.73 6.19
N ILE A 146 -22.62 -3.57 6.13
CA ILE A 146 -21.49 -3.35 5.22
C ILE A 146 -21.90 -3.58 3.77
N ALA A 147 -22.63 -4.65 3.47
CA ALA A 147 -23.04 -5.00 2.10
C ALA A 147 -23.94 -3.94 1.44
N SER A 148 -24.71 -3.19 2.25
CA SER A 148 -25.56 -2.08 1.80
C SER A 148 -24.86 -0.71 1.79
N LEU A 149 -23.57 -0.65 2.06
CA LEU A 149 -22.85 0.62 2.16
C LEU A 149 -22.83 1.34 0.81
N THR A 150 -23.27 2.59 0.84
CA THR A 150 -23.11 3.56 -0.25
C THR A 150 -22.42 4.79 0.30
N THR A 151 -21.42 5.30 -0.40
CA THR A 151 -20.67 6.48 0.03
C THR A 151 -20.94 7.64 -0.92
N SER A 152 -21.37 8.76 -0.37
CA SER A 152 -21.53 10.02 -1.08
C SER A 152 -20.55 11.05 -0.52
N PHE A 153 -19.84 11.75 -1.39
CA PHE A 153 -19.02 12.87 -0.98
C PHE A 153 -19.88 14.11 -0.81
N THR A 154 -19.85 14.72 0.37
CA THR A 154 -20.47 16.02 0.60
C THR A 154 -19.39 17.09 0.69
N THR A 155 -19.60 18.18 -0.04
CA THR A 155 -18.76 19.35 0.04
C THR A 155 -19.13 20.18 1.27
N ARG A 156 -18.16 20.57 2.10
CA ARG A 156 -18.43 21.45 3.25
C ARG A 156 -18.60 22.90 2.78
N GLY A 157 -19.71 23.52 3.18
CA GLY A 157 -19.98 24.95 2.97
C GLY A 157 -21.00 25.23 1.85
N LEU A 158 -21.55 26.45 1.85
CA LEU A 158 -22.56 26.90 0.89
C LEU A 158 -22.05 26.99 -0.57
N SER A 159 -20.72 27.10 -0.73
CA SER A 159 -20.04 27.18 -2.04
C SER A 159 -18.66 26.50 -1.97
N PRO A 160 -18.55 25.18 -2.20
CA PRO A 160 -17.24 24.55 -2.31
C PRO A 160 -16.42 25.11 -3.47
N PRO A 161 -15.09 25.08 -3.37
CA PRO A 161 -14.24 25.34 -4.52
C PRO A 161 -14.58 24.40 -5.67
N ILE A 162 -14.72 24.93 -6.88
CA ILE A 162 -15.09 24.18 -8.09
C ILE A 162 -14.14 22.99 -8.33
N TRP A 163 -12.85 23.14 -7.98
CA TRP A 163 -11.87 22.07 -8.15
C TRP A 163 -12.16 20.84 -7.27
N GLU A 164 -12.78 20.98 -6.09
CA GLU A 164 -13.11 19.86 -5.21
C GLU A 164 -14.27 19.03 -5.80
N SER A 165 -15.31 19.68 -6.32
CA SER A 165 -16.43 18.99 -6.97
C SER A 165 -16.00 18.33 -8.29
N GLU A 166 -15.15 18.98 -9.08
CA GLU A 166 -14.57 18.37 -10.28
C GLU A 166 -13.68 17.15 -9.96
N ALA A 167 -12.89 17.22 -8.88
CA ALA A 167 -12.04 16.11 -8.45
C ALA A 167 -12.86 14.89 -8.02
N VAL A 168 -13.93 15.11 -7.23
CA VAL A 168 -14.87 14.05 -6.83
C VAL A 168 -15.56 13.44 -8.05
N ALA A 169 -16.08 14.26 -8.97
CA ALA A 169 -16.76 13.77 -10.17
C ALA A 169 -15.82 12.95 -11.07
N LYS A 170 -14.55 13.37 -11.21
CA LYS A 170 -13.53 12.59 -11.94
C LYS A 170 -13.24 11.25 -11.26
N PHE A 171 -13.15 11.25 -9.93
CA PHE A 171 -12.96 10.02 -9.15
C PHE A 171 -14.14 9.05 -9.31
N GLU A 172 -15.37 9.51 -9.14
CA GLU A 172 -16.58 8.67 -9.28
C GLU A 172 -16.74 8.12 -10.70
N LYS A 173 -16.38 8.91 -11.72
CA LYS A 173 -16.34 8.46 -13.11
C LYS A 173 -15.30 7.36 -13.30
N ALA A 174 -14.07 7.57 -12.82
CA ALA A 174 -12.99 6.58 -12.92
C ALA A 174 -13.34 5.28 -12.19
N ASP A 175 -13.97 5.37 -11.02
CA ASP A 175 -14.48 4.23 -10.25
C ASP A 175 -15.50 3.42 -11.06
N THR A 176 -16.47 4.10 -11.67
CA THR A 176 -17.50 3.47 -12.51
C THR A 176 -16.92 2.80 -13.77
N GLU A 177 -15.89 3.41 -14.37
CA GLU A 177 -15.22 2.91 -15.58
C GLU A 177 -14.15 1.83 -15.28
N GLY A 178 -13.83 1.58 -14.01
CA GLY A 178 -12.73 0.69 -13.63
C GLY A 178 -11.35 1.22 -14.04
N ASP A 179 -11.19 2.53 -14.16
CA ASP A 179 -9.92 3.19 -14.46
C ASP A 179 -9.06 3.28 -13.19
N TRP A 180 -8.22 2.26 -12.99
CA TRP A 180 -7.30 2.17 -11.84
C TRP A 180 -6.40 3.40 -11.69
N ILE A 181 -6.02 4.06 -12.79
CA ILE A 181 -5.15 5.23 -12.76
C ILE A 181 -5.94 6.43 -12.24
N GLY A 182 -7.11 6.69 -12.83
CA GLY A 182 -8.03 7.74 -12.39
C GLY A 182 -8.48 7.55 -10.94
N ILE A 183 -8.75 6.31 -10.51
CA ILE A 183 -9.08 5.96 -9.14
C ILE A 183 -7.92 6.33 -8.18
N ALA A 184 -6.69 5.90 -8.49
CA ALA A 184 -5.52 6.18 -7.65
C ALA A 184 -5.26 7.69 -7.53
N GLN A 185 -5.32 8.41 -8.65
CA GLN A 185 -5.09 9.85 -8.69
C GLN A 185 -6.20 10.62 -7.97
N GLY A 186 -7.47 10.26 -8.18
CA GLY A 186 -8.61 10.87 -7.50
C GLY A 186 -8.59 10.60 -6.00
N TRP A 187 -8.30 9.36 -5.59
CA TRP A 187 -8.21 8.99 -4.17
C TRP A 187 -7.16 9.82 -3.43
N ARG A 188 -5.98 10.05 -4.04
CA ARG A 188 -4.91 10.88 -3.45
C ARG A 188 -5.32 12.31 -3.09
N LEU A 189 -6.36 12.84 -3.75
CA LEU A 189 -6.85 14.19 -3.50
C LEU A 189 -7.81 14.25 -2.30
N ILE A 190 -8.40 13.12 -1.92
CA ILE A 190 -9.47 13.03 -0.91
C ILE A 190 -9.07 12.22 0.32
N GLU A 191 -8.02 11.39 0.24
CA GLU A 191 -7.65 10.42 1.28
C GLU A 191 -7.42 11.05 2.67
N ASP A 192 -6.79 12.23 2.74
CA ASP A 192 -6.49 12.91 4.01
C ASP A 192 -7.73 13.41 4.76
N ARG A 193 -8.86 13.53 4.06
CA ARG A 193 -10.13 14.02 4.62
C ARG A 193 -11.17 12.92 4.73
N PHE A 194 -10.83 11.69 4.35
CA PHE A 194 -11.74 10.57 4.35
C PHE A 194 -11.63 9.78 5.66
N PHE A 195 -12.70 9.74 6.43
CA PHE A 195 -12.78 8.99 7.67
C PHE A 195 -13.92 7.97 7.59
N PRO A 196 -13.66 6.67 7.83
CA PRO A 196 -14.72 5.68 7.95
C PRO A 196 -15.74 6.08 9.02
N SER A 197 -17.01 5.76 8.80
CA SER A 197 -18.02 5.94 9.83
C SER A 197 -17.76 4.97 10.98
N ILE A 198 -18.14 5.38 12.21
CA ILE A 198 -17.96 4.56 13.42
C ILE A 198 -18.66 3.21 13.26
N ALA A 199 -19.86 3.22 12.67
CA ALA A 199 -20.61 1.99 12.43
C ALA A 199 -19.85 1.01 11.53
N ILE A 200 -19.29 1.51 10.42
CA ILE A 200 -18.51 0.67 9.49
C ILE A 200 -17.21 0.21 10.14
N ALA A 201 -16.55 1.08 10.92
CA ALA A 201 -15.31 0.72 11.57
C ALA A 201 -15.49 -0.43 12.57
N GLN A 202 -16.47 -0.30 13.46
CA GLN A 202 -16.77 -1.31 14.46
C GLN A 202 -17.33 -2.59 13.84
N ALA A 203 -18.19 -2.48 12.81
CA ALA A 203 -18.70 -3.64 12.08
C ALA A 203 -17.57 -4.43 11.40
N ALA A 204 -16.69 -3.76 10.66
CA ALA A 204 -15.59 -4.39 9.96
C ALA A 204 -14.63 -5.09 10.93
N GLN A 205 -14.26 -4.42 12.03
CA GLN A 205 -13.37 -4.97 13.05
C GLN A 205 -13.99 -6.17 13.80
N CYS A 206 -15.30 -6.12 14.09
CA CYS A 206 -16.01 -7.23 14.71
C CYS A 206 -16.05 -8.46 13.79
N LEU A 207 -16.46 -8.27 12.53
CA LEU A 207 -16.49 -9.37 11.56
C LEU A 207 -15.10 -9.93 11.28
N ASP A 208 -14.06 -9.09 11.16
CA ASP A 208 -12.68 -9.56 10.94
C ASP A 208 -12.18 -10.49 12.07
N ARG A 209 -12.60 -10.21 13.32
CA ARG A 209 -12.23 -11.01 14.50
C ARG A 209 -13.02 -12.31 14.61
N PHE A 210 -14.34 -12.26 14.46
CA PHE A 210 -15.22 -13.39 14.81
C PHE A 210 -15.81 -14.13 13.60
N ALA A 211 -15.88 -13.51 12.44
CA ALA A 211 -16.50 -14.06 11.24
C ALA A 211 -15.85 -13.49 9.94
N PRO A 212 -14.54 -13.72 9.70
CA PRO A 212 -13.82 -13.10 8.59
C PRO A 212 -14.44 -13.44 7.22
N GLN A 213 -15.02 -14.63 7.07
CA GLN A 213 -15.73 -15.02 5.84
C GLN A 213 -16.98 -14.18 5.58
N HIS A 214 -17.70 -13.75 6.62
CA HIS A 214 -18.83 -12.85 6.48
C HIS A 214 -18.36 -11.46 6.03
N LEU A 215 -17.18 -11.00 6.49
CA LEU A 215 -16.60 -9.76 6.00
C LEU A 215 -16.24 -9.83 4.51
N VAL A 216 -15.63 -10.93 4.07
CA VAL A 216 -15.33 -11.19 2.65
C VAL A 216 -16.62 -11.18 1.82
N GLN A 217 -17.67 -11.84 2.30
CA GLN A 217 -18.98 -11.85 1.65
C GLN A 217 -19.60 -10.45 1.59
N ALA A 218 -19.56 -9.68 2.68
CA ALA A 218 -20.11 -8.34 2.74
C ALA A 218 -19.49 -7.39 1.71
N VAL A 219 -18.16 -7.43 1.55
CA VAL A 219 -17.47 -6.55 0.60
C VAL A 219 -17.56 -7.03 -0.85
N SER A 220 -17.98 -8.27 -1.08
CA SER A 220 -18.12 -8.83 -2.43
C SER A 220 -19.21 -8.12 -3.25
N SER A 221 -20.26 -7.60 -2.61
CA SER A 221 -21.35 -6.87 -3.26
C SER A 221 -21.04 -5.39 -3.47
N LEU A 222 -20.02 -4.85 -2.81
CA LEU A 222 -19.66 -3.45 -2.92
C LEU A 222 -19.02 -3.14 -4.27
N ARG A 223 -19.48 -2.05 -4.88
CA ARG A 223 -18.98 -1.60 -6.19
C ARG A 223 -18.20 -0.29 -6.13
N GLN A 224 -18.51 0.56 -5.15
CA GLN A 224 -17.88 1.86 -4.99
C GLN A 224 -16.55 1.74 -4.26
N MET A 225 -15.47 2.26 -4.84
CA MET A 225 -14.14 2.30 -4.21
C MET A 225 -14.18 3.03 -2.87
N ALA A 226 -14.95 4.11 -2.75
CA ALA A 226 -15.05 4.86 -1.49
C ALA A 226 -15.64 4.02 -0.34
N SER A 227 -16.67 3.22 -0.63
CA SER A 227 -17.28 2.31 0.34
C SER A 227 -16.32 1.21 0.76
N ILE A 228 -15.59 0.65 -0.20
CA ILE A 228 -14.57 -0.38 0.05
C ILE A 228 -13.39 0.19 0.85
N MET A 229 -12.93 1.39 0.51
CA MET A 229 -11.89 2.10 1.27
C MET A 229 -12.33 2.37 2.71
N SER A 230 -13.61 2.66 2.96
CA SER A 230 -14.16 2.81 4.31
C SER A 230 -13.91 1.56 5.17
N VAL A 231 -14.21 0.39 4.62
CA VAL A 231 -13.95 -0.90 5.27
C VAL A 231 -12.44 -1.14 5.41
N ALA A 232 -11.67 -0.99 4.34
CA ALA A 232 -10.23 -1.25 4.35
C ALA A 232 -9.47 -0.36 5.34
N LEU A 233 -9.84 0.91 5.47
CA LEU A 233 -9.24 1.87 6.41
C LEU A 233 -9.54 1.55 7.86
N SER A 234 -10.65 0.86 8.12
CA SER A 234 -11.09 0.50 9.47
C SER A 234 -10.36 -0.70 10.07
N LEU A 235 -9.69 -1.50 9.24
CA LEU A 235 -8.97 -2.70 9.65
C LEU A 235 -7.48 -2.40 9.88
N PRO A 236 -6.75 -3.11 10.74
CA PRO A 236 -5.29 -3.03 10.74
C PRO A 236 -4.69 -3.50 9.39
N PRO A 237 -3.46 -3.09 9.01
CA PRO A 237 -2.88 -3.42 7.70
C PRO A 237 -2.90 -4.92 7.36
N ASN A 238 -2.58 -5.78 8.33
CA ASN A 238 -2.59 -7.23 8.16
C ASN A 238 -3.99 -7.77 7.84
N ALA A 239 -5.01 -7.37 8.61
CA ALA A 239 -6.40 -7.77 8.39
C ALA A 239 -6.95 -7.27 7.05
N ALA A 240 -6.63 -6.01 6.67
CA ALA A 240 -7.02 -5.48 5.37
C ALA A 240 -6.40 -6.29 4.21
N LEU A 241 -5.11 -6.63 4.31
CA LEU A 241 -4.46 -7.44 3.28
C LEU A 241 -4.98 -8.88 3.23
N ARG A 242 -5.28 -9.48 4.38
CA ARG A 242 -5.97 -10.78 4.45
C ARG A 242 -7.31 -10.72 3.72
N LEU A 243 -8.15 -9.73 4.03
CA LEU A 243 -9.43 -9.47 3.34
C LEU A 243 -9.24 -9.35 1.82
N GLY A 244 -8.25 -8.57 1.39
CA GLY A 244 -7.91 -8.43 -0.03
C GLY A 244 -7.52 -9.76 -0.67
N SER A 245 -6.70 -10.58 0.02
CA SER A 245 -6.21 -11.85 -0.51
C SER A 245 -7.30 -12.94 -0.59
N GLU A 246 -8.33 -12.86 0.26
CA GLU A 246 -9.46 -13.80 0.27
C GLU A 246 -10.61 -13.33 -0.65
N SER A 247 -10.65 -12.05 -0.99
CA SER A 247 -11.67 -11.49 -1.87
C SER A 247 -11.36 -11.72 -3.35
N THR A 248 -12.41 -11.95 -4.14
CA THR A 248 -12.36 -11.95 -5.61
C THR A 248 -12.75 -10.60 -6.21
N ASN A 249 -13.16 -9.62 -5.39
CA ASN A 249 -13.58 -8.30 -5.86
C ASN A 249 -12.35 -7.45 -6.24
N PRO A 250 -12.23 -6.99 -7.50
CA PRO A 250 -11.07 -6.23 -7.94
C PRO A 250 -10.80 -4.94 -7.16
N HIS A 251 -11.86 -4.26 -6.73
CA HIS A 251 -11.78 -3.00 -5.99
C HIS A 251 -11.30 -3.24 -4.56
N VAL A 252 -11.72 -4.34 -3.92
CA VAL A 252 -11.25 -4.73 -2.57
C VAL A 252 -9.74 -4.99 -2.61
N GLN A 253 -9.29 -5.84 -3.52
CA GLN A 253 -7.87 -6.13 -3.72
C GLN A 253 -7.04 -4.87 -3.99
N PHE A 254 -7.55 -3.95 -4.80
CA PHE A 254 -6.87 -2.67 -5.07
C PHE A 254 -6.81 -1.79 -3.83
N ALA A 255 -7.94 -1.58 -3.15
CA ALA A 255 -8.05 -0.74 -1.97
C ALA A 255 -7.11 -1.22 -0.84
N THR A 256 -7.10 -2.51 -0.55
CA THR A 256 -6.27 -3.09 0.51
C THR A 256 -4.78 -2.99 0.17
N THR A 257 -4.42 -3.19 -1.12
CA THR A 257 -3.05 -3.03 -1.62
C THR A 257 -2.61 -1.57 -1.53
N TYR A 258 -3.34 -0.66 -2.17
CA TYR A 258 -3.05 0.77 -2.19
C TYR A 258 -2.91 1.32 -0.77
N ARG A 259 -3.87 0.98 0.09
CA ARG A 259 -3.82 1.34 1.50
C ARG A 259 -2.53 0.87 2.11
N ALA A 260 -2.18 -0.41 1.99
CA ALA A 260 -1.03 -1.01 2.69
C ALA A 260 0.31 -0.42 2.28
N VAL A 261 0.52 -0.11 0.99
CA VAL A 261 1.84 0.24 0.44
C VAL A 261 2.07 1.73 0.17
N SER A 262 1.04 2.58 0.28
CA SER A 262 1.17 4.02 0.04
C SER A 262 2.09 4.69 1.08
N SER A 263 3.15 5.36 0.62
CA SER A 263 4.16 6.01 1.46
C SER A 263 3.67 7.20 2.29
N ARG A 264 2.49 7.75 1.98
CA ARG A 264 1.93 8.92 2.68
C ARG A 264 1.56 8.67 4.14
N ALA A 265 1.47 7.41 4.55
CA ALA A 265 0.96 7.08 5.87
C ALA A 265 2.04 6.95 6.97
N ASN A 266 3.30 7.36 6.75
CA ASN A 266 4.41 7.28 7.71
C ASN A 266 4.41 5.95 8.49
N ARG A 267 4.37 4.82 7.77
CA ARG A 267 4.16 3.50 8.37
C ARG A 267 5.45 2.76 8.63
N GLU A 268 5.41 1.92 9.65
CA GLU A 268 6.40 0.87 9.84
C GLU A 268 6.45 -0.06 8.62
N PRO A 269 7.61 -0.67 8.33
CA PRO A 269 7.75 -1.66 7.28
C PRO A 269 6.75 -2.81 7.44
N LEU A 270 6.29 -3.39 6.32
CA LEU A 270 5.34 -4.49 6.37
C LEU A 270 6.01 -5.75 6.94
N GLY A 271 5.35 -6.39 7.91
CA GLY A 271 5.70 -7.72 8.40
C GLY A 271 5.52 -8.80 7.32
N ASP A 272 6.09 -9.98 7.56
CA ASP A 272 6.15 -11.06 6.55
C ASP A 272 4.77 -11.58 6.12
N ALA A 273 3.83 -11.72 7.07
CA ALA A 273 2.46 -12.12 6.74
C ALA A 273 1.77 -11.15 5.77
N CYS A 274 1.96 -9.83 5.96
CA CYS A 274 1.44 -8.82 5.04
C CYS A 274 2.03 -8.96 3.63
N LYS A 275 3.34 -9.24 3.54
CA LYS A 275 4.03 -9.45 2.25
C LYS A 275 3.53 -10.71 1.54
N GLU A 276 3.23 -11.77 2.27
CA GLU A 276 2.61 -12.98 1.70
C GLU A 276 1.22 -12.71 1.14
N PHE A 277 0.35 -12.00 1.88
CA PHE A 277 -0.97 -11.62 1.39
C PHE A 277 -0.90 -10.73 0.16
N LEU A 278 0.00 -9.73 0.14
CA LEU A 278 0.26 -8.91 -1.05
C LEU A 278 0.71 -9.74 -2.24
N THR A 279 1.62 -10.70 -2.04
CA THR A 279 2.10 -11.59 -3.11
C THR A 279 0.94 -12.41 -3.68
N ARG A 280 0.04 -12.93 -2.83
CA ARG A 280 -1.17 -13.65 -3.28
C ARG A 280 -2.09 -12.77 -4.11
N ILE A 281 -2.37 -11.54 -3.65
CA ILE A 281 -3.19 -10.59 -4.41
C ILE A 281 -2.56 -10.34 -5.79
N LEU A 282 -1.26 -10.05 -5.84
CA LEU A 282 -0.55 -9.76 -7.09
C LEU A 282 -0.51 -10.96 -8.04
N ASN A 283 -0.37 -12.19 -7.52
CA ASN A 283 -0.46 -13.42 -8.32
C ASN A 283 -1.83 -13.61 -8.97
N GLU A 284 -2.92 -13.20 -8.30
CA GLU A 284 -4.26 -13.27 -8.90
C GLU A 284 -4.47 -12.16 -9.91
N VAL A 285 -4.03 -10.93 -9.60
CA VAL A 285 -4.16 -9.78 -10.51
C VAL A 285 -3.38 -10.00 -11.81
N SER A 286 -2.19 -10.62 -11.74
CA SER A 286 -1.35 -10.83 -12.93
C SER A 286 -1.96 -11.78 -13.97
N LYS A 287 -2.98 -12.58 -13.59
CA LYS A 287 -3.73 -13.43 -14.52
C LYS A 287 -4.72 -12.66 -15.39
N ASP A 288 -5.05 -11.42 -15.01
CA ASP A 288 -5.90 -10.51 -15.79
C ASP A 288 -5.01 -9.42 -16.41
N THR A 289 -4.75 -9.55 -17.71
CA THR A 289 -3.83 -8.66 -18.44
C THR A 289 -4.23 -7.18 -18.38
N GLN A 290 -5.53 -6.87 -18.52
CA GLN A 290 -6.00 -5.47 -18.54
C GLN A 290 -5.85 -4.86 -17.15
N ARG A 291 -6.25 -5.61 -16.12
CA ARG A 291 -6.15 -5.17 -14.73
C ARG A 291 -4.69 -5.04 -14.29
N TRP A 292 -3.85 -6.01 -14.62
CA TRP A 292 -2.42 -5.96 -14.37
C TRP A 292 -1.77 -4.73 -15.01
N ALA A 293 -2.09 -4.43 -16.28
CA ALA A 293 -1.58 -3.24 -16.96
C ALA A 293 -1.94 -1.94 -16.22
N GLY A 294 -3.20 -1.81 -15.75
CA GLY A 294 -3.64 -0.67 -14.95
C GLY A 294 -2.88 -0.56 -13.62
N TRP A 295 -2.73 -1.67 -12.90
CA TRP A 295 -2.00 -1.73 -11.64
C TRP A 295 -0.53 -1.37 -11.81
N MET A 296 0.13 -1.87 -12.86
CA MET A 296 1.53 -1.55 -13.12
C MET A 296 1.73 -0.07 -13.44
N ARG A 297 0.80 0.57 -14.15
CA ARG A 297 0.84 2.03 -14.36
C ARG A 297 0.69 2.84 -13.07
N VAL A 298 -0.08 2.34 -12.09
CA VAL A 298 -0.21 2.98 -10.78
C VAL A 298 1.03 2.75 -9.93
N PHE A 299 1.42 1.49 -9.75
CA PHE A 299 2.36 1.09 -8.71
C PHE A 299 3.82 0.98 -9.19
N ASN A 300 4.06 0.57 -10.43
CA ASN A 300 5.41 0.35 -10.96
C ASN A 300 6.03 1.62 -11.54
N CYS A 301 5.22 2.44 -12.22
CA CYS A 301 5.67 3.73 -12.79
C CYS A 301 6.24 4.68 -11.73
N PHE A 302 5.71 4.61 -10.49
CA PHE A 302 6.14 5.41 -9.36
C PHE A 302 6.66 4.55 -8.19
N SER A 303 7.61 3.66 -8.46
CA SER A 303 8.12 2.67 -7.50
C SER A 303 8.54 3.23 -6.13
N LEU A 304 9.07 4.46 -6.07
CA LEU A 304 9.42 5.16 -4.81
C LEU A 304 8.22 5.54 -3.93
N GLN A 305 7.03 5.67 -4.52
CA GLN A 305 5.81 5.92 -3.76
C GLN A 305 5.28 4.63 -3.08
N PHE A 306 5.81 3.47 -3.49
CA PHE A 306 5.38 2.15 -3.03
C PHE A 306 6.58 1.22 -2.76
N PRO A 307 7.49 1.59 -1.84
CA PRO A 307 8.71 0.81 -1.57
C PRO A 307 8.39 -0.59 -1.02
N GLU A 308 7.38 -0.69 -0.15
CA GLU A 308 6.94 -1.95 0.47
C GLU A 308 6.33 -2.94 -0.54
N LEU A 309 5.93 -2.47 -1.73
CA LEU A 309 5.39 -3.32 -2.78
C LEU A 309 6.48 -4.05 -3.58
N GLN A 310 7.72 -3.53 -3.61
CA GLN A 310 8.75 -4.02 -4.54
C GLN A 310 9.10 -5.50 -4.30
N ALA A 311 9.25 -5.92 -3.04
CA ALA A 311 9.55 -7.32 -2.74
C ALA A 311 8.38 -8.27 -3.05
N PRO A 312 7.13 -8.02 -2.61
CA PRO A 312 5.96 -8.79 -3.05
C PRO A 312 5.77 -8.83 -4.57
N LEU A 313 6.02 -7.71 -5.27
CA LEU A 313 5.93 -7.63 -6.73
C LEU A 313 6.96 -8.54 -7.39
N GLY A 314 8.22 -8.51 -6.96
CA GLY A 314 9.25 -9.44 -7.44
C GLY A 314 8.88 -10.90 -7.23
N ALA A 315 8.30 -11.22 -6.07
CA ALA A 315 7.84 -12.57 -5.79
C ALA A 315 6.66 -13.00 -6.68
N ALA A 316 5.75 -12.08 -7.02
CA ALA A 316 4.63 -12.36 -7.90
C ALA A 316 5.05 -12.53 -9.37
N LEU A 317 6.02 -11.73 -9.84
CA LEU A 317 6.59 -11.86 -11.18
C LEU A 317 7.20 -13.24 -11.42
N ALA A 318 7.72 -13.92 -10.39
CA ALA A 318 8.26 -15.27 -10.52
C ALA A 318 7.19 -16.29 -10.99
N ASN A 319 5.92 -16.04 -10.67
CA ASN A 319 4.79 -16.87 -11.08
C ASN A 319 4.04 -16.34 -12.31
N ALA A 320 4.21 -15.06 -12.64
CA ALA A 320 3.53 -14.39 -13.75
C ALA A 320 3.89 -15.02 -15.12
N ASP A 321 3.00 -14.86 -16.09
CA ASP A 321 3.24 -15.23 -17.48
C ASP A 321 4.07 -14.18 -18.23
N THR A 322 4.53 -14.51 -19.44
CA THR A 322 5.38 -13.60 -20.24
C THR A 322 4.69 -12.28 -20.56
N ALA A 323 3.37 -12.25 -20.75
CA ALA A 323 2.64 -11.02 -21.04
C ALA A 323 2.64 -10.07 -19.83
N ALA A 324 2.45 -10.60 -18.63
CA ALA A 324 2.55 -9.85 -17.39
C ALA A 324 3.99 -9.36 -17.10
N LEU A 325 5.02 -10.17 -17.44
CA LEU A 325 6.42 -9.74 -17.38
C LEU A 325 6.70 -8.56 -18.32
N GLN A 326 6.20 -8.63 -19.57
CA GLN A 326 6.31 -7.55 -20.55
C GLN A 326 5.66 -6.26 -20.03
N LEU A 327 4.43 -6.34 -19.51
CA LEU A 327 3.73 -5.18 -18.96
C LEU A 327 4.46 -4.58 -17.74
N TYR A 328 5.04 -5.42 -16.89
CA TYR A 328 5.90 -4.93 -15.81
C TYR A 328 7.11 -4.18 -16.37
N VAL A 329 7.84 -4.79 -17.31
CA VAL A 329 9.01 -4.15 -17.93
C VAL A 329 8.61 -2.85 -18.59
N ASP A 330 7.53 -2.77 -19.36
CA ASP A 330 7.10 -1.60 -20.13
C ASP A 330 6.63 -0.41 -19.28
N THR A 331 6.23 -0.66 -18.05
CA THR A 331 5.69 0.37 -17.14
C THR A 331 6.72 0.95 -16.19
N ILE A 332 7.94 0.42 -16.15
CA ILE A 332 9.05 1.04 -15.41
C ILE A 332 9.28 2.43 -16.00
N SER A 333 9.30 3.47 -15.18
CA SER A 333 9.61 4.82 -15.66
C SER A 333 11.13 4.97 -15.76
N VAL A 334 11.65 4.91 -17.00
CA VAL A 334 13.10 4.88 -17.26
C VAL A 334 13.63 6.30 -17.43
N HIS A 335 14.66 6.63 -16.64
CA HIS A 335 15.36 7.90 -16.70
C HIS A 335 16.87 7.67 -16.71
N TRP A 336 17.63 8.61 -17.26
CA TRP A 336 19.10 8.52 -17.30
C TRP A 336 19.80 8.98 -16.01
N SER A 337 19.06 9.55 -15.04
CA SER A 337 19.57 10.12 -13.78
C SER A 337 18.90 9.57 -12.50
N GLY A 338 17.97 8.60 -12.63
CA GLY A 338 17.11 8.10 -11.55
C GLY A 338 17.81 7.19 -10.55
N GLN A 339 18.62 7.72 -9.63
CA GLN A 339 19.39 6.88 -8.69
C GLN A 339 18.51 6.14 -7.66
N GLN A 340 17.50 6.79 -7.08
CA GLN A 340 16.70 6.17 -6.02
C GLN A 340 15.68 5.15 -6.57
N THR A 341 14.98 5.51 -7.65
CA THR A 341 14.04 4.62 -8.38
C THR A 341 14.72 3.34 -8.84
N ARG A 342 15.98 3.44 -9.29
CA ARG A 342 16.81 2.29 -9.69
C ARG A 342 16.96 1.25 -8.60
N PHE A 343 17.16 1.65 -7.34
CA PHE A 343 17.29 0.69 -6.24
C PHE A 343 15.95 0.02 -5.88
N ALA A 344 14.83 0.74 -6.03
CA ALA A 344 13.50 0.16 -5.83
C ALA A 344 13.22 -0.95 -6.86
N VAL A 345 13.48 -0.68 -8.15
CA VAL A 345 13.33 -1.66 -9.23
C VAL A 345 14.31 -2.83 -9.06
N ALA A 346 15.57 -2.55 -8.70
CA ALA A 346 16.55 -3.59 -8.42
C ALA A 346 16.14 -4.50 -7.27
N ASN A 347 15.53 -3.97 -6.21
CA ASN A 347 15.02 -4.80 -5.11
C ASN A 347 13.92 -5.76 -5.58
N CYS A 348 12.98 -5.28 -6.40
CA CYS A 348 11.97 -6.13 -7.03
C CYS A 348 12.62 -7.25 -7.87
N LEU A 349 13.54 -6.88 -8.77
CA LEU A 349 14.20 -7.82 -9.67
C LEU A 349 15.12 -8.82 -8.96
N ARG A 350 15.72 -8.43 -7.82
CA ARG A 350 16.48 -9.33 -6.96
C ARG A 350 15.60 -10.42 -6.36
N ILE A 351 14.45 -10.04 -5.80
CA ILE A 351 13.49 -11.03 -5.27
C ILE A 351 12.95 -11.94 -6.38
N PHE A 352 12.68 -11.38 -7.56
CA PHE A 352 12.31 -12.17 -8.74
C PHE A 352 13.42 -13.17 -9.11
N ARG A 353 14.68 -12.74 -9.17
CA ARG A 353 15.82 -13.61 -9.48
C ARG A 353 15.93 -14.79 -8.51
N ASP A 354 15.76 -14.51 -7.22
CA ASP A 354 15.90 -15.52 -6.17
C ASP A 354 14.76 -16.58 -6.19
N LYS A 355 13.60 -16.25 -6.78
CA LYS A 355 12.41 -17.11 -6.81
C LYS A 355 12.10 -17.74 -8.17
N ALA A 356 12.43 -17.08 -9.27
CA ALA A 356 12.08 -17.53 -10.62
C ALA A 356 13.10 -18.55 -11.17
N GLY A 357 12.63 -19.50 -11.98
CA GLY A 357 13.50 -20.42 -12.74
C GLY A 357 14.28 -19.71 -13.85
N ILE A 358 15.43 -20.28 -14.25
CA ILE A 358 16.38 -19.66 -15.18
C ILE A 358 15.74 -19.18 -16.50
N GLU A 359 14.90 -19.99 -17.14
CA GLU A 359 14.26 -19.65 -18.42
C GLU A 359 13.36 -18.40 -18.30
N LYS A 360 12.61 -18.30 -17.19
CA LYS A 360 11.74 -17.15 -16.92
C LYS A 360 12.57 -15.90 -16.61
N ARG A 361 13.69 -16.06 -15.89
CA ARG A 361 14.62 -14.95 -15.64
C ARG A 361 15.20 -14.42 -16.94
N GLN A 362 15.75 -15.30 -17.78
CA GLN A 362 16.26 -14.97 -19.10
C GLN A 362 15.21 -14.26 -19.97
N THR A 363 13.95 -14.73 -19.91
CA THR A 363 12.84 -14.06 -20.59
C THR A 363 12.70 -12.60 -20.14
N LEU A 364 12.56 -12.32 -18.84
CA LEU A 364 12.43 -10.95 -18.34
C LEU A 364 13.66 -10.09 -18.68
N TRP A 365 14.86 -10.65 -18.54
CA TRP A 365 16.11 -9.95 -18.88
C TRP A 365 16.16 -9.56 -20.36
N ASN A 366 15.73 -10.44 -21.26
CA ASN A 366 15.63 -10.16 -22.69
C ASN A 366 14.63 -9.02 -22.97
N LEU A 367 13.47 -9.03 -22.33
CA LEU A 367 12.46 -7.96 -22.49
C LEU A 367 13.01 -6.60 -22.02
N ALA A 368 13.69 -6.59 -20.86
CA ALA A 368 14.32 -5.39 -20.33
C ALA A 368 15.44 -4.86 -21.24
N TYR A 369 16.28 -5.76 -21.78
CA TYR A 369 17.32 -5.40 -22.74
C TYR A 369 16.74 -4.79 -24.02
N GLN A 370 15.71 -5.42 -24.61
CA GLN A 370 15.03 -4.90 -25.80
C GLN A 370 14.44 -3.51 -25.56
N ARG A 371 13.76 -3.32 -24.42
CA ARG A 371 13.21 -2.02 -24.04
C ARG A 371 14.31 -0.97 -23.90
N TRP A 372 15.38 -1.29 -23.20
CA TRP A 372 16.52 -0.39 -23.02
C TRP A 372 17.18 0.01 -24.35
N THR A 373 17.40 -0.95 -25.26
CA THR A 373 17.94 -0.67 -26.60
C THR A 373 17.02 0.23 -27.41
N SER A 374 15.70 0.04 -27.32
CA SER A 374 14.73 0.89 -28.03
C SER A 374 14.60 2.31 -27.47
N TRP A 375 14.92 2.50 -26.18
CA TRP A 375 14.78 3.79 -25.50
C TRP A 375 15.89 4.78 -25.87
N GLU A 376 17.10 4.29 -26.20
CA GLU A 376 18.26 5.12 -26.60
C GLU A 376 18.51 6.31 -25.65
N PHE A 377 18.37 6.07 -24.34
CA PHE A 377 18.48 7.08 -23.28
C PHE A 377 17.50 8.26 -23.38
N GLY A 378 16.42 8.13 -24.15
CA GLY A 378 15.45 9.19 -24.40
C GLY A 378 15.97 10.28 -25.33
N LEU A 379 17.08 10.04 -26.03
CA LEU A 379 17.72 11.01 -26.93
C LEU A 379 16.95 11.18 -28.24
N SER A 380 16.12 10.21 -28.62
CA SER A 380 15.31 10.27 -29.84
C SER A 380 14.21 11.33 -29.72
N GLY A 381 14.40 12.49 -30.36
CA GLY A 381 13.34 13.48 -30.60
C GLY A 381 13.03 14.46 -29.46
N THR A 382 13.78 14.45 -28.35
CA THR A 382 13.55 15.31 -27.17
C THR A 382 14.41 16.58 -27.15
N GLY A 383 15.44 16.66 -28.02
CA GLY A 383 16.44 17.74 -27.99
C GLY A 383 17.36 17.69 -26.76
N GLU A 384 17.24 16.66 -25.91
CA GLU A 384 18.12 16.44 -24.77
C GLU A 384 19.50 15.93 -25.23
N SER A 385 20.52 16.10 -24.39
CA SER A 385 21.87 15.64 -24.66
C SER A 385 22.51 15.09 -23.39
N LEU A 386 23.15 13.93 -23.50
CA LEU A 386 23.89 13.34 -22.40
C LEU A 386 25.20 14.11 -22.19
N THR A 387 25.42 14.58 -20.97
CA THR A 387 26.68 15.23 -20.57
C THR A 387 27.44 14.43 -19.51
N LYS A 388 26.88 13.28 -19.12
CA LYS A 388 27.38 12.36 -18.09
C LYS A 388 26.99 10.93 -18.47
N ILE A 389 27.68 9.97 -17.87
CA ILE A 389 27.37 8.55 -17.99
C ILE A 389 26.02 8.29 -17.30
N ALA A 390 25.04 7.88 -18.10
CA ALA A 390 23.70 7.57 -17.68
C ALA A 390 23.65 6.29 -16.86
N ARG A 391 22.71 6.25 -15.92
CA ARG A 391 22.29 5.05 -15.18
C ARG A 391 20.78 5.05 -15.12
N CYS A 392 20.19 3.87 -15.21
CA CYS A 392 18.74 3.77 -15.29
C CYS A 392 18.18 2.65 -14.43
N GLU A 393 16.86 2.64 -14.31
CA GLU A 393 16.10 1.68 -13.54
C GLU A 393 16.26 0.23 -14.04
N LEU A 394 16.72 0.04 -15.28
CA LEU A 394 16.92 -1.26 -15.90
C LEU A 394 18.31 -1.86 -15.66
N ASP A 395 19.25 -1.13 -15.04
CA ASP A 395 20.66 -1.58 -14.89
C ASP A 395 20.79 -2.99 -14.30
N TYR A 396 20.00 -3.32 -13.27
CA TYR A 396 20.01 -4.65 -12.65
C TYR A 396 19.62 -5.74 -13.66
N ALA A 397 18.61 -5.47 -14.48
CA ALA A 397 18.14 -6.39 -15.53
C ALA A 397 19.15 -6.52 -16.67
N LEU A 398 19.83 -5.43 -17.03
CA LEU A 398 20.89 -5.44 -18.05
C LEU A 398 22.07 -6.30 -17.61
N VAL A 399 22.48 -6.20 -16.35
CA VAL A 399 23.51 -7.09 -15.79
C VAL A 399 23.02 -8.55 -15.81
N GLY A 400 21.75 -8.79 -15.44
CA GLY A 400 21.14 -10.12 -15.52
C GLY A 400 21.14 -10.72 -16.93
N TYR A 401 20.82 -9.93 -17.95
CA TYR A 401 20.90 -10.34 -19.35
C TYR A 401 22.33 -10.78 -19.73
N ILE A 402 23.33 -9.99 -19.37
CA ILE A 402 24.72 -10.25 -19.74
C ILE A 402 25.29 -11.47 -18.98
N VAL A 403 24.87 -11.68 -17.74
CA VAL A 403 25.31 -12.80 -16.90
C VAL A 403 24.60 -14.11 -17.28
N GLU A 404 23.28 -14.08 -17.51
CA GLU A 404 22.47 -15.29 -17.66
C GLU A 404 22.07 -15.61 -19.11
N CYS A 405 22.00 -14.63 -20.02
CA CYS A 405 21.58 -14.85 -21.41
C CYS A 405 22.74 -14.93 -22.40
N LEU A 406 23.93 -14.41 -22.06
CA LEU A 406 25.09 -14.40 -22.94
C LEU A 406 26.13 -15.43 -22.49
N ASP A 407 26.81 -16.04 -23.45
CA ASP A 407 28.02 -16.80 -23.18
C ASP A 407 29.27 -15.90 -23.17
N ASP A 408 30.45 -16.49 -23.00
CA ASP A 408 31.68 -15.70 -22.95
C ASP A 408 32.05 -15.09 -24.31
N ALA A 409 31.82 -15.82 -25.40
CA ALA A 409 32.10 -15.33 -26.74
C ALA A 409 31.20 -14.13 -27.08
N ASP A 410 29.92 -14.21 -26.74
CA ASP A 410 28.95 -13.13 -26.91
C ASP A 410 29.31 -11.89 -26.09
N ARG A 411 29.76 -12.06 -24.84
CA ARG A 411 30.22 -10.95 -24.00
C ARG A 411 31.44 -10.26 -24.59
N GLN A 412 32.44 -11.01 -25.04
CA GLN A 412 33.62 -10.43 -25.69
C GLN A 412 33.26 -9.74 -27.01
N HIS A 413 32.33 -10.31 -27.78
CA HIS A 413 31.84 -9.70 -29.00
C HIS A 413 31.14 -8.36 -28.73
N MET A 414 30.27 -8.31 -27.70
CA MET A 414 29.59 -7.08 -27.28
C MET A 414 30.60 -6.01 -26.85
N LEU A 415 31.62 -6.38 -26.05
CA LEU A 415 32.68 -5.46 -25.64
C LEU A 415 33.44 -4.90 -26.83
N ALA A 416 33.86 -5.76 -27.76
CA ALA A 416 34.56 -5.34 -28.97
C ALA A 416 33.71 -4.41 -29.85
N SER A 417 32.40 -4.68 -29.95
CA SER A 417 31.45 -3.83 -30.67
C SER A 417 31.33 -2.44 -30.02
N LEU A 418 31.26 -2.37 -28.68
CA LEU A 418 31.20 -1.09 -27.96
C LEU A 418 32.50 -0.28 -28.10
N ILE A 419 33.66 -0.93 -28.06
CA ILE A 419 34.95 -0.27 -28.32
C ILE A 419 34.98 0.31 -29.73
N LYS A 420 34.51 -0.44 -30.74
CA LYS A 420 34.40 0.06 -32.12
C LYS A 420 33.41 1.22 -32.24
N LYS A 421 32.25 1.15 -31.54
CA LYS A 421 31.29 2.27 -31.49
C LYS A 421 31.96 3.52 -30.91
N LEU A 422 32.74 3.37 -29.84
CA LEU A 422 33.44 4.48 -29.18
C LEU A 422 34.43 5.15 -30.14
N GLN A 423 35.25 4.35 -30.84
CA GLN A 423 36.16 4.84 -31.89
C GLN A 423 35.40 5.51 -33.04
N ALA A 424 34.29 4.94 -33.49
CA ALA A 424 33.47 5.53 -34.55
C ALA A 424 32.90 6.90 -34.17
N VAL A 425 32.63 7.17 -32.88
CA VAL A 425 32.25 8.50 -32.42
C VAL A 425 33.39 9.51 -32.63
N GLU A 426 34.65 9.10 -32.49
CA GLU A 426 35.80 9.96 -32.76
C GLU A 426 36.00 10.24 -34.25
N ASP A 427 35.73 9.25 -35.09
CA ASP A 427 36.01 9.28 -36.53
C ASP A 427 34.88 9.89 -37.37
N THR A 428 33.71 10.16 -36.77
CA THR A 428 32.52 10.66 -37.48
C THR A 428 32.34 12.17 -37.31
N TRP A 429 31.94 12.86 -38.38
CA TRP A 429 31.50 14.26 -38.30
C TRP A 429 30.16 14.39 -37.55
N HIS A 430 30.12 15.25 -36.53
CA HIS A 430 28.91 15.53 -35.77
C HIS A 430 28.40 16.95 -36.04
N PRO A 431 27.07 17.21 -35.90
CA PRO A 431 26.51 18.55 -36.08
C PRO A 431 27.08 19.60 -35.13
N GLY A 432 27.42 19.19 -33.91
CA GLY A 432 28.08 20.04 -32.92
C GLY A 432 28.84 19.25 -31.84
N ILE A 433 29.56 19.98 -30.99
CA ILE A 433 30.32 19.38 -29.88
C ILE A 433 29.41 18.68 -28.86
N VAL A 434 28.22 19.22 -28.62
CA VAL A 434 27.25 18.64 -27.69
C VAL A 434 26.74 17.28 -28.19
N ASP A 435 26.49 17.13 -29.49
CA ASP A 435 26.09 15.85 -30.08
C ASP A 435 27.20 14.81 -29.97
N CYS A 436 28.45 15.23 -30.22
CA CYS A 436 29.62 14.37 -30.08
C CYS A 436 29.78 13.88 -28.63
N ILE A 437 29.70 14.79 -27.66
CA ILE A 437 29.75 14.48 -26.23
C ILE A 437 28.59 13.56 -25.82
N SER A 438 27.38 13.82 -26.32
CA SER A 438 26.19 13.01 -26.02
C SER A 438 26.34 11.58 -26.51
N LYS A 439 26.77 11.39 -27.77
CA LYS A 439 27.05 10.05 -28.31
C LYS A 439 28.19 9.34 -27.56
N TRP A 440 29.24 10.09 -27.19
CA TRP A 440 30.34 9.55 -26.41
C TRP A 440 29.86 9.02 -25.05
N TYR A 441 29.09 9.82 -24.31
CA TYR A 441 28.51 9.41 -23.04
C TYR A 441 27.48 8.30 -23.19
N ALA A 442 26.70 8.25 -24.28
CA ALA A 442 25.80 7.14 -24.56
C ALA A 442 26.58 5.81 -24.64
N VAL A 443 27.66 5.75 -25.43
CA VAL A 443 28.48 4.53 -25.54
C VAL A 443 29.11 4.15 -24.20
N LEU A 444 29.65 5.11 -23.43
CA LEU A 444 30.17 4.85 -22.09
C LEU A 444 29.09 4.34 -21.11
N SER A 445 27.84 4.77 -21.29
CA SER A 445 26.70 4.30 -20.50
C SER A 445 26.33 2.87 -20.85
N GLU A 446 26.32 2.51 -22.13
CA GLU A 446 26.14 1.12 -22.59
C GLU A 446 27.20 0.17 -22.01
N MET A 447 28.44 0.65 -21.81
CA MET A 447 29.53 -0.15 -21.26
C MET A 447 29.41 -0.43 -19.75
N GLN A 448 28.71 0.40 -18.98
CA GLN A 448 28.65 0.25 -17.51
C GLN A 448 28.08 -1.11 -17.06
N PRO A 449 26.88 -1.55 -17.48
CA PRO A 449 26.34 -2.84 -17.06
C PRO A 449 27.18 -4.02 -17.56
N LEU A 450 27.81 -3.91 -18.73
CA LEU A 450 28.71 -4.94 -19.27
C LEU A 450 29.95 -5.13 -18.40
N TYR A 451 30.63 -4.05 -18.03
CA TYR A 451 31.80 -4.14 -17.17
C TYR A 451 31.47 -4.66 -15.77
N LEU A 452 30.33 -4.24 -15.20
CA LEU A 452 29.85 -4.81 -13.95
C LEU A 452 29.62 -6.31 -14.09
N ALA A 453 28.85 -6.73 -15.09
CA ALA A 453 28.57 -8.15 -15.35
C ALA A 453 29.87 -8.96 -15.49
N MET A 454 30.81 -8.55 -16.35
CA MET A 454 32.07 -9.25 -16.55
C MET A 454 32.91 -9.36 -15.26
N SER A 455 32.82 -8.38 -14.36
CA SER A 455 33.52 -8.43 -13.07
C SER A 455 32.90 -9.37 -12.03
N ILE A 456 31.64 -9.76 -12.22
CA ILE A 456 30.87 -10.56 -11.24
C ILE A 456 30.44 -11.94 -11.76
N VAL A 457 30.59 -12.24 -13.04
CA VAL A 457 30.31 -13.57 -13.60
C VAL A 457 31.04 -14.65 -12.79
N GLY A 458 30.31 -15.69 -12.38
CA GLY A 458 30.85 -16.78 -11.55
C GLY A 458 31.03 -16.44 -10.07
N THR A 459 30.64 -15.24 -9.63
CA THR A 459 30.71 -14.80 -8.23
C THR A 459 29.31 -14.69 -7.59
N LYS A 460 29.27 -14.44 -6.28
CA LYS A 460 28.03 -14.12 -5.53
C LYS A 460 27.81 -12.61 -5.36
N ALA A 461 28.53 -11.77 -6.08
CA ALA A 461 28.39 -10.32 -5.97
C ALA A 461 27.02 -9.84 -6.49
N GLU A 462 26.58 -8.69 -5.97
CA GLU A 462 25.31 -8.09 -6.38
C GLU A 462 25.35 -7.53 -7.81
N TRP A 463 24.20 -7.52 -8.48
CA TRP A 463 24.06 -7.07 -9.87
C TRP A 463 23.79 -5.56 -9.98
N ILE A 464 24.08 -4.83 -8.91
CA ILE A 464 23.92 -3.39 -8.84
C ILE A 464 24.94 -2.82 -7.85
N ASP A 465 25.66 -1.79 -8.27
CA ASP A 465 26.54 -1.08 -7.35
C ASP A 465 25.73 -0.20 -6.39
N GLN A 466 25.99 -0.36 -5.09
CA GLN A 466 25.51 0.55 -4.05
C GLN A 466 26.28 1.87 -4.09
N GLU A 467 27.59 1.79 -4.31
CA GLU A 467 28.46 2.95 -4.49
C GLU A 467 28.46 3.45 -5.93
N ARG A 468 28.82 4.72 -6.13
CA ARG A 468 28.93 5.32 -7.47
C ARG A 468 30.26 4.92 -8.13
N ILE A 469 30.37 3.66 -8.53
CA ILE A 469 31.55 3.13 -9.22
C ILE A 469 31.42 3.38 -10.72
N MET A 470 32.41 4.05 -11.30
CA MET A 470 32.50 4.32 -12.73
C MET A 470 33.51 3.36 -13.36
N ARG A 471 33.11 2.65 -14.42
CA ARG A 471 33.98 1.71 -15.14
C ARG A 471 34.27 2.26 -16.53
N LEU A 472 35.54 2.51 -16.83
CA LEU A 472 35.97 3.12 -18.10
C LEU A 472 36.89 2.16 -18.87
N PRO A 473 36.87 2.20 -20.22
CA PRO A 473 37.83 1.47 -21.05
C PRO A 473 39.25 2.06 -20.97
N PHE A 474 39.42 3.21 -20.32
CA PHE A 474 40.66 3.95 -20.20
C PHE A 474 40.86 4.53 -18.79
N ASP A 475 42.09 4.94 -18.50
CA ASP A 475 42.44 5.62 -17.25
C ASP A 475 42.42 7.14 -17.45
N PRO A 476 41.43 7.87 -16.87
CA PRO A 476 41.30 9.31 -17.07
C PRO A 476 42.49 10.11 -16.50
N ASP A 477 43.27 9.54 -15.59
CA ASP A 477 44.45 10.21 -15.03
C ASP A 477 45.68 10.04 -15.92
N LYS A 478 45.65 9.09 -16.87
CA LYS A 478 46.73 8.84 -17.85
C LYS A 478 46.40 9.38 -19.24
N GLU A 479 45.11 9.55 -19.57
CA GLU A 479 44.65 10.00 -20.88
C GLU A 479 44.17 11.46 -20.89
N ALA A 480 45.11 12.38 -20.66
CA ALA A 480 44.83 13.81 -20.59
C ALA A 480 44.15 14.38 -21.85
N TYR A 481 44.44 13.82 -23.04
CA TYR A 481 43.83 14.26 -24.29
C TYR A 481 42.33 13.95 -24.34
N THR A 482 41.93 12.73 -23.97
CA THR A 482 40.54 12.29 -23.89
C THR A 482 39.75 13.18 -22.91
N VAL A 483 40.34 13.45 -21.74
CA VAL A 483 39.74 14.33 -20.72
C VAL A 483 39.63 15.78 -21.19
N LEU A 484 40.61 16.30 -21.92
CA LEU A 484 40.57 17.67 -22.45
C LEU A 484 39.51 17.82 -23.55
N LYS A 485 39.31 16.79 -24.38
CA LYS A 485 38.35 16.78 -25.49
C LYS A 485 36.90 16.60 -25.04
N TYR A 486 36.66 15.67 -24.11
CA TYR A 486 35.31 15.25 -23.71
C TYR A 486 34.90 15.68 -22.29
N GLY A 487 35.82 16.33 -21.56
CA GLY A 487 35.69 16.56 -20.13
C GLY A 487 36.03 15.31 -19.31
N ARG A 488 36.23 15.49 -18.00
CA ARG A 488 36.44 14.36 -17.10
C ARG A 488 35.11 13.61 -16.93
N PRO A 489 35.03 12.29 -17.22
CA PRO A 489 33.79 11.54 -17.12
C PRO A 489 33.18 11.61 -15.71
N GLN A 490 31.86 11.73 -15.66
CA GLN A 490 31.07 11.73 -14.43
C GLN A 490 29.88 10.80 -14.58
N LEU A 491 29.44 10.19 -13.48
CA LEU A 491 28.15 9.49 -13.41
C LEU A 491 27.01 10.51 -13.21
N ALA A 492 25.87 10.26 -13.85
CA ALA A 492 24.62 10.98 -13.63
C ALA A 492 24.08 10.76 -12.21
#